data_AF-A0A520MY75-F1
#
_entry.id   AF-A0A520MY75-F1
#
_cell.length_a   1.000
_cell.length_b   1.000
_cell.length_c   1.000
_cell.angle_alpha   90.00
_cell.angle_beta   90.00
_cell.angle_gamma   90.00
#
_symmetry.space_group_name_H-M   'P 1'
#
loop_
_entity.id
_entity.type
_entity.pdbx_description
1 polymer ?
#
loop_
_entity_poly.entity_id
_entity_poly.type
_entity_poly.pdbx_seq_one_letter_code
_entity_poly.pdbx_strand_id
1 'polypeptide(L)'
;MKTLGIETSCDETAIAIYDSKDGIIGESIYSQIKMHSKYGGVVPELASRDHCLKIIDVLKDALGNQQIDSIDQIAYTSGPGLLGALLIGENFAQGLSTALNIPLISVNHLEGHLMSPMMEFPEIKMPFICLLVSGGHSMIVDVIEKGNYKIIGQSQDDAVGEAFDKVAKLLDLPYPGGPPLEKLALEGDPKSYDFPRPMIHSDNLDMSLSGLKTAVLYTVNEIKNLDQITKANIAASFQKAVSDLLIAKIKKAIDSTNRKDVIIAGGVAANKFIRSEFKKLEDTFDIKVYYPDLKYCGDNASMIAFVGSMMSPTKKENYTSQVRARWPLDELNY
;
A
#
# COMPACT_ATOMS: atom_id res chain seq x y z
N MET A 1 9.47 24.79 -0.38
CA MET A 1 9.78 24.05 0.84
C MET A 1 10.04 22.62 0.44
N LYS A 2 11.18 22.07 0.84
CA LYS A 2 11.64 20.73 0.52
C LYS A 2 11.46 19.81 1.72
N THR A 3 10.64 18.78 1.56
CA THR A 3 10.41 17.75 2.57
C THR A 3 11.13 16.48 2.16
N LEU A 4 12.00 15.98 3.03
CA LEU A 4 12.63 14.67 2.87
C LEU A 4 11.75 13.60 3.55
N GLY A 5 11.25 12.64 2.79
CA GLY A 5 10.50 11.49 3.28
C GLY A 5 11.39 10.27 3.50
N ILE A 6 11.11 9.49 4.54
CA ILE A 6 11.80 8.22 4.87
C ILE A 6 10.74 7.14 5.11
N GLU A 7 10.84 6.03 4.37
CA GLU A 7 9.95 4.87 4.50
C GLU A 7 10.79 3.60 4.75
N THR A 8 10.52 2.94 5.88
CA THR A 8 11.19 1.71 6.35
C THR A 8 10.24 0.81 7.16
N SER A 9 8.95 0.81 6.86
CA SER A 9 7.94 0.10 7.65
C SER A 9 7.97 -1.43 7.48
N CYS A 10 8.46 -1.93 6.34
CA CYS A 10 8.47 -3.36 6.02
C CYS A 10 9.79 -3.82 5.39
N ASP A 11 9.86 -3.95 4.06
CA ASP A 11 11.02 -4.51 3.34
C ASP A 11 11.55 -3.62 2.21
N GLU A 12 11.02 -2.40 2.09
CA GLU A 12 11.52 -1.32 1.24
C GLU A 12 12.25 -0.27 2.09
N THR A 13 13.50 0.04 1.74
CA THR A 13 14.17 1.25 2.23
C THR A 13 14.01 2.32 1.18
N ALA A 14 13.20 3.33 1.43
CA ALA A 14 12.97 4.40 0.47
C ALA A 14 13.22 5.78 1.07
N ILE A 15 13.75 6.67 0.24
CA ILE A 15 13.90 8.10 0.54
C ILE A 15 13.45 8.90 -0.67
N ALA A 16 12.72 9.98 -0.42
CA ALA A 16 12.27 10.90 -1.46
C ALA A 16 12.34 12.35 -0.98
N ILE A 17 12.41 13.28 -1.93
CA ILE A 17 12.43 14.71 -1.68
C ILE A 17 11.29 15.32 -2.49
N TYR A 18 10.33 15.90 -1.77
CA TYR A 18 9.19 16.60 -2.34
C TYR A 18 9.36 18.11 -2.15
N ASP A 19 9.40 18.87 -3.24
CA ASP A 19 9.30 20.32 -3.24
C ASP A 19 7.84 20.76 -3.46
N SER A 20 7.35 21.62 -2.59
CA SER A 20 6.02 22.25 -2.69
C SER A 20 5.68 22.90 -4.05
N LYS A 21 6.69 23.26 -4.86
CA LYS A 21 6.52 23.90 -6.18
C LYS A 21 6.74 22.91 -7.32
N ASP A 22 7.79 22.10 -7.22
CA ASP A 22 8.27 21.28 -8.33
C ASP A 22 7.86 19.80 -8.22
N GLY A 23 7.19 19.40 -7.13
CA GLY A 23 6.80 18.03 -6.86
C GLY A 23 7.99 17.16 -6.42
N ILE A 24 8.06 15.92 -6.89
CA ILE A 24 9.17 15.01 -6.55
C ILE A 24 10.44 15.42 -7.33
N ILE A 25 11.47 15.83 -6.59
CA ILE A 25 12.77 16.27 -7.14
C ILE A 25 13.92 15.30 -6.85
N GLY A 26 13.64 14.18 -6.18
CA GLY A 26 14.58 13.09 -5.91
C GLY A 26 13.86 11.92 -5.25
N GLU A 27 14.12 10.70 -5.68
CA GLU A 27 13.58 9.49 -5.09
C GLU A 27 14.55 8.32 -5.30
N SER A 28 14.71 7.48 -4.28
CA SER A 28 15.47 6.22 -4.36
C SER A 28 14.80 5.17 -3.49
N ILE A 29 14.85 3.92 -3.96
CA ILE A 29 14.26 2.77 -3.29
C ILE A 29 15.20 1.57 -3.42
N TYR A 30 15.44 0.93 -2.28
CA TYR A 30 16.08 -0.37 -2.20
C TYR A 30 15.06 -1.38 -1.67
N SER A 31 14.68 -2.35 -2.51
CA SER A 31 13.75 -3.42 -2.13
C SER A 31 14.49 -4.69 -1.72
N GLN A 32 14.08 -5.27 -0.60
CA GLN A 32 14.65 -6.50 -0.04
C GLN A 32 13.96 -7.77 -0.56
N ILE A 33 13.01 -7.67 -1.50
CA ILE A 33 12.23 -8.79 -2.04
C ILE A 33 13.11 -10.00 -2.42
N LYS A 34 14.27 -9.78 -3.07
CA LYS A 34 15.18 -10.86 -3.48
C LYS A 34 15.74 -11.66 -2.29
N MET A 35 15.89 -11.02 -1.13
CA MET A 35 16.33 -11.67 0.10
C MET A 35 15.19 -12.51 0.68
N HIS A 36 14.00 -11.91 0.82
CA HIS A 36 12.84 -12.51 1.47
C HIS A 36 12.15 -13.60 0.65
N SER A 37 12.28 -13.57 -0.68
CA SER A 37 11.71 -14.59 -1.57
C SER A 37 12.24 -16.00 -1.27
N LYS A 38 13.45 -16.13 -0.71
CA LYS A 38 14.04 -17.41 -0.26
C LYS A 38 13.31 -18.02 0.93
N TYR A 39 12.60 -17.20 1.71
CA TYR A 39 11.87 -17.61 2.90
C TYR A 39 10.35 -17.67 2.66
N GLY A 40 9.88 -17.20 1.50
CA GLY A 40 8.46 -17.14 1.15
C GLY A 40 7.67 -16.11 1.95
N GLY A 41 8.34 -15.06 2.44
CA GLY A 41 7.77 -13.97 3.23
C GLY A 41 8.85 -13.13 3.91
N VAL A 42 8.48 -11.95 4.41
CA VAL A 42 9.41 -11.03 5.07
C VAL A 42 9.88 -11.60 6.41
N VAL A 43 11.20 -11.66 6.61
CA VAL A 43 11.84 -12.03 7.88
C VAL A 43 12.20 -10.76 8.66
N PRO A 44 11.51 -10.42 9.77
CA PRO A 44 11.62 -9.10 10.40
C PRO A 44 13.03 -8.68 10.83
N GLU A 45 13.82 -9.62 11.37
CA GLU A 45 15.19 -9.36 11.80
C GLU A 45 16.11 -9.05 10.61
N LEU A 46 15.96 -9.79 9.50
CA LEU A 46 16.75 -9.54 8.30
C LEU A 46 16.38 -8.19 7.69
N ALA A 47 15.08 -7.85 7.69
CA ALA A 47 14.61 -6.58 7.17
C ALA A 47 15.20 -5.39 7.94
N SER A 48 15.14 -5.45 9.27
CA SER A 48 15.70 -4.41 10.15
C SER A 48 17.19 -4.19 9.91
N ARG A 49 17.98 -5.28 9.79
CA ARG A 49 19.41 -5.19 9.50
C ARG A 49 19.69 -4.56 8.15
N ASP A 50 18.92 -4.91 7.13
CA ASP A 50 19.18 -4.45 5.79
C ASP A 50 18.81 -2.96 5.61
N HIS A 51 17.75 -2.46 6.25
CA HIS A 51 17.49 -1.02 6.36
C HIS A 51 18.70 -0.27 6.93
N CYS A 52 19.28 -0.78 8.03
CA CYS A 52 20.43 -0.15 8.67
C CYS A 52 21.66 -0.10 7.74
N LEU A 53 21.83 -1.11 6.89
CA LEU A 53 22.94 -1.18 5.94
C LEU A 53 22.74 -0.28 4.71
N LYS A 54 21.48 -0.02 4.32
CA LYS A 54 21.16 0.61 3.03
C LYS A 54 20.71 2.05 3.11
N ILE A 55 20.17 2.52 4.23
CA ILE A 55 19.53 3.84 4.34
C ILE A 55 20.43 5.01 3.93
N ILE A 56 21.74 4.95 4.21
CA ILE A 56 22.70 5.99 3.82
C ILE A 56 22.94 5.99 2.30
N ASP A 57 23.03 4.82 1.67
CA ASP A 57 23.23 4.72 0.23
C ASP A 57 21.97 5.21 -0.51
N VAL A 58 20.79 4.79 -0.04
CA VAL A 58 19.49 5.24 -0.55
C VAL A 58 19.34 6.76 -0.41
N LEU A 59 19.80 7.35 0.70
CA LEU A 59 19.79 8.81 0.88
C LEU A 59 20.64 9.51 -0.17
N LYS A 60 21.87 9.03 -0.39
CA LYS A 60 22.79 9.62 -1.38
C LYS A 60 22.22 9.55 -2.78
N ASP A 61 21.63 8.41 -3.13
CA ASP A 61 21.00 8.22 -4.44
C ASP A 61 19.80 9.16 -4.63
N ALA A 62 18.95 9.32 -3.60
CA ALA A 62 17.80 10.23 -3.64
C ALA A 62 18.21 11.72 -3.72
N LEU A 63 19.29 12.10 -3.04
CA LEU A 63 19.84 13.46 -3.08
C LEU A 63 20.47 13.78 -4.44
N GLY A 64 21.16 12.81 -5.05
CA GLY A 64 21.98 13.04 -6.24
C GLY A 64 23.01 14.15 -5.98
N ASN A 65 22.87 15.27 -6.70
CA ASN A 65 23.76 16.43 -6.57
C ASN A 65 23.25 17.49 -5.57
N GLN A 66 22.09 17.29 -4.95
CA GLN A 66 21.52 18.24 -4.00
C GLN A 66 22.29 18.22 -2.68
N GLN A 67 22.48 19.39 -2.09
CA GLN A 67 23.04 19.49 -0.74
C GLN A 67 21.97 19.13 0.29
N ILE A 68 22.36 18.31 1.27
CA ILE A 68 21.48 17.90 2.36
C ILE A 68 20.96 19.11 3.17
N ASP A 69 21.76 20.17 3.28
CA ASP A 69 21.40 21.42 3.97
C ASP A 69 20.26 22.21 3.27
N SER A 70 19.86 21.81 2.06
CA SER A 70 18.72 22.41 1.36
C SER A 70 17.35 21.84 1.78
N ILE A 71 17.33 20.81 2.64
CA ILE A 71 16.11 20.20 3.15
C ILE A 71 15.54 21.05 4.28
N ASP A 72 14.26 21.43 4.18
CA ASP A 72 13.59 22.30 5.15
C ASP A 72 12.95 21.53 6.30
N GLN A 73 12.56 20.27 6.09
CA GLN A 73 11.94 19.40 7.08
C GLN A 73 12.06 17.92 6.71
N ILE A 74 11.95 17.04 7.70
CA ILE A 74 12.03 15.58 7.53
C ILE A 74 10.72 14.94 7.97
N ALA A 75 10.18 14.07 7.14
CA ALA A 75 9.04 13.21 7.42
C ALA A 75 9.49 11.75 7.40
N TYR A 76 9.05 10.97 8.38
CA TYR A 76 9.37 9.53 8.45
C TYR A 76 8.15 8.72 8.81
N THR A 77 8.10 7.49 8.30
CA THR A 77 7.06 6.54 8.67
C THR A 77 7.23 6.11 10.12
N SER A 78 6.28 6.46 10.97
CA SER A 78 6.27 6.08 12.39
C SER A 78 5.41 4.84 12.64
N GLY A 79 4.58 4.44 11.66
CA GLY A 79 3.81 3.20 11.68
C GLY A 79 2.52 3.31 10.87
N PRO A 80 1.70 2.24 10.80
CA PRO A 80 1.99 0.90 11.29
C PRO A 80 3.11 0.20 10.50
N GLY A 81 3.63 -0.91 11.03
CA GLY A 81 4.71 -1.66 10.39
C GLY A 81 5.49 -2.55 11.35
N LEU A 82 6.58 -3.15 10.84
CA LEU A 82 7.50 -3.96 11.63
C LEU A 82 8.29 -3.08 12.59
N LEU A 83 8.14 -3.31 13.90
CA LEU A 83 8.72 -2.46 14.94
C LEU A 83 10.23 -2.22 14.75
N GLY A 84 11.00 -3.28 14.47
CA GLY A 84 12.44 -3.17 14.25
C GLY A 84 12.80 -2.32 13.04
N ALA A 85 12.05 -2.45 11.94
CA ALA A 85 12.26 -1.71 10.71
C ALA A 85 11.91 -0.21 10.87
N LEU A 86 10.77 0.08 11.51
CA LEU A 86 10.32 1.44 11.83
C LEU A 86 11.34 2.19 12.70
N LEU A 87 11.93 1.51 13.70
CA LEU A 87 12.94 2.10 14.56
C LEU A 87 14.19 2.53 13.80
N ILE A 88 14.59 1.82 12.73
CA ILE A 88 15.74 2.25 11.92
C ILE A 88 15.46 3.58 11.24
N GLY A 89 14.31 3.72 10.57
CA GLY A 89 13.89 4.96 9.92
C GLY A 89 13.75 6.12 10.91
N GLU A 90 13.13 5.88 12.06
CA GLU A 90 12.98 6.89 13.12
C GLU A 90 14.33 7.38 13.65
N ASN A 91 15.23 6.48 14.04
CA ASN A 91 16.52 6.87 14.61
C ASN A 91 17.37 7.64 13.59
N PHE A 92 17.33 7.23 12.32
CA PHE A 92 17.99 7.95 11.24
C PHE A 92 17.40 9.35 11.05
N ALA A 93 16.07 9.46 11.00
CA ALA A 93 15.36 10.73 10.83
C ALA A 93 15.61 11.70 12.00
N GLN A 94 15.59 11.21 13.25
CA GLN A 94 15.90 12.00 14.44
C GLN A 94 17.35 12.51 14.43
N GLY A 95 18.31 11.65 14.09
CA GLY A 95 19.72 12.04 13.96
C GLY A 95 19.93 13.11 12.91
N LEU A 96 19.32 12.93 11.72
CA LEU A 96 19.42 13.87 10.61
C LEU A 96 18.73 15.21 10.91
N SER A 97 17.52 15.19 11.47
CA SER A 97 16.80 16.40 11.90
C SER A 97 17.59 17.18 12.94
N THR A 98 18.20 16.49 13.90
CA THR A 98 19.03 17.12 14.95
C THR A 98 20.28 17.77 14.35
N ALA A 99 20.98 17.06 13.46
CA ALA A 99 22.20 17.56 12.82
C ALA A 99 21.93 18.78 11.92
N LEU A 100 20.84 18.77 11.16
CA LEU A 100 20.43 19.86 10.28
C LEU A 100 19.66 20.98 10.99
N ASN A 101 19.27 20.75 12.25
CA ASN A 101 18.49 21.69 13.04
C ASN A 101 17.11 22.05 12.41
N ILE A 102 16.44 21.07 11.79
CA ILE A 102 15.16 21.25 11.07
C ILE A 102 14.02 20.42 11.69
N PRO A 103 12.73 20.76 11.44
CA PRO A 103 11.60 20.03 11.99
C PRO A 103 11.52 18.57 11.56
N LEU A 104 10.95 17.73 12.43
CA LEU A 104 10.73 16.31 12.23
C LEU A 104 9.24 15.97 12.34
N ILE A 105 8.73 15.18 11.40
CA ILE A 105 7.33 14.80 11.26
C ILE A 105 7.20 13.28 11.30
N SER A 106 6.42 12.77 12.24
CA SER A 106 5.96 11.37 12.26
C SER A 106 4.74 11.21 11.34
N VAL A 107 4.84 10.36 10.34
CA VAL A 107 3.76 10.10 9.36
C VAL A 107 3.20 8.71 9.55
N ASN A 108 1.88 8.58 9.41
CA ASN A 108 1.23 7.28 9.34
C ASN A 108 1.36 6.70 7.93
N HIS A 109 1.89 5.48 7.83
CA HIS A 109 2.13 4.76 6.58
C HIS A 109 0.87 4.64 5.71
N LEU A 110 -0.27 4.32 6.33
CA LEU A 110 -1.54 4.16 5.62
C LEU A 110 -2.07 5.50 5.11
N GLU A 111 -1.82 6.59 5.85
CA GLU A 111 -2.14 7.94 5.38
C GLU A 111 -1.28 8.32 4.17
N GLY A 112 0.00 7.93 4.18
CA GLY A 112 0.87 8.02 3.01
C GLY A 112 0.21 7.43 1.77
N HIS A 113 -0.15 6.14 1.83
CA HIS A 113 -0.83 5.47 0.71
C HIS A 113 -2.12 6.16 0.30
N LEU A 114 -2.96 6.55 1.28
CA LEU A 114 -4.26 7.18 1.07
C LEU A 114 -4.15 8.55 0.38
N MET A 115 -3.10 9.31 0.67
CA MET A 115 -2.84 10.64 0.12
C MET A 115 -1.99 10.62 -1.16
N SER A 116 -1.23 9.54 -1.40
CA SER A 116 -0.29 9.45 -2.52
C SER A 116 -0.86 9.86 -3.89
N PRO A 117 -2.11 9.53 -4.27
CA PRO A 117 -2.59 9.87 -5.61
C PRO A 117 -2.85 11.37 -5.77
N MET A 118 -3.06 12.12 -4.69
CA MET A 118 -3.19 13.59 -4.77
C MET A 118 -1.86 14.27 -5.19
N MET A 119 -0.73 13.57 -5.11
CA MET A 119 0.55 14.04 -5.65
C MET A 119 0.54 14.08 -7.17
N GLU A 120 -0.17 13.16 -7.81
CA GLU A 120 -0.23 12.99 -9.27
C GLU A 120 -1.47 13.64 -9.89
N PHE A 121 -2.56 13.72 -9.12
CA PHE A 121 -3.85 14.25 -9.54
C PHE A 121 -4.26 15.43 -8.66
N PRO A 122 -3.73 16.65 -8.91
CA PRO A 122 -4.05 17.86 -8.14
C PRO A 122 -5.53 18.25 -8.15
N GLU A 123 -6.31 17.72 -9.11
CA GLU A 123 -7.74 17.92 -9.20
C GLU A 123 -8.56 17.13 -8.17
N ILE A 124 -7.98 16.10 -7.55
CA ILE A 124 -8.64 15.34 -6.48
C ILE A 124 -8.95 16.27 -5.33
N LYS A 125 -10.22 16.27 -4.89
CA LYS A 125 -10.66 17.04 -3.73
C LYS A 125 -11.30 16.11 -2.72
N MET A 126 -11.01 16.36 -1.45
CA MET A 126 -11.78 15.76 -0.36
C MET A 126 -13.20 16.35 -0.39
N PRO A 127 -14.24 15.53 -0.10
CA PRO A 127 -14.13 14.16 0.38
C PRO A 127 -14.18 13.09 -0.74
N PHE A 128 -13.54 11.95 -0.52
CA PHE A 128 -13.48 10.82 -1.47
C PHE A 128 -13.46 9.46 -0.75
N ILE A 129 -13.72 8.37 -1.49
CA ILE A 129 -13.54 7.00 -0.98
C ILE A 129 -12.12 6.54 -1.33
N CYS A 130 -11.40 5.93 -0.40
CA CYS A 130 -10.16 5.21 -0.68
C CYS A 130 -10.34 3.71 -0.41
N LEU A 131 -10.12 2.89 -1.44
CA LEU A 131 -9.88 1.46 -1.31
C LEU A 131 -8.38 1.23 -1.13
N LEU A 132 -7.95 1.00 0.10
CA LEU A 132 -6.56 0.69 0.41
C LEU A 132 -6.37 -0.82 0.43
N VAL A 133 -5.65 -1.36 -0.56
CA VAL A 133 -5.39 -2.78 -0.74
C VAL A 133 -3.89 -3.04 -0.92
N SER A 134 -3.21 -3.37 0.18
CA SER A 134 -1.79 -3.71 0.22
C SER A 134 -1.56 -5.18 0.61
N GLY A 135 -0.30 -5.56 0.83
CA GLY A 135 0.06 -6.89 1.35
C GLY A 135 -0.57 -7.18 2.71
N GLY A 136 -0.58 -6.18 3.62
CA GLY A 136 -1.05 -6.34 5.00
C GLY A 136 -2.35 -5.62 5.35
N HIS A 137 -2.91 -4.83 4.44
CA HIS A 137 -4.10 -4.02 4.70
C HIS A 137 -5.13 -4.13 3.58
N SER A 138 -6.41 -4.20 3.95
CA SER A 138 -7.53 -4.17 3.00
C SER A 138 -8.70 -3.47 3.67
N MET A 139 -8.91 -2.22 3.32
CA MET A 139 -9.92 -1.36 3.95
C MET A 139 -10.52 -0.36 2.97
N ILE A 140 -11.74 0.05 3.28
CA ILE A 140 -12.48 1.10 2.60
C ILE A 140 -12.60 2.24 3.58
N VAL A 141 -12.05 3.38 3.20
CA VAL A 141 -11.97 4.58 4.03
C VAL A 141 -12.76 5.70 3.37
N ASP A 142 -13.71 6.29 4.10
CA ASP A 142 -14.29 7.58 3.72
C ASP A 142 -13.36 8.68 4.22
N VAL A 143 -12.71 9.36 3.27
CA VAL A 143 -11.74 10.42 3.51
C VAL A 143 -12.50 11.73 3.49
N ILE A 144 -12.84 12.23 4.68
CA ILE A 144 -13.69 13.42 4.82
C ILE A 144 -12.83 14.67 4.62
N GLU A 145 -11.72 14.73 5.35
CA GLU A 145 -10.69 15.76 5.26
C GLU A 145 -9.38 15.20 5.83
N LYS A 146 -8.27 15.92 5.68
CA LYS A 146 -6.97 15.50 6.22
C LYS A 146 -7.05 15.34 7.74
N GLY A 147 -6.69 14.16 8.24
CA GLY A 147 -6.79 13.78 9.66
C GLY A 147 -8.18 13.33 10.12
N ASN A 148 -9.19 13.33 9.24
CA ASN A 148 -10.53 12.83 9.54
C ASN A 148 -10.90 11.70 8.58
N TYR A 149 -10.52 10.49 8.99
CA TYR A 149 -10.64 9.28 8.19
C TYR A 149 -11.59 8.30 8.87
N LYS A 150 -12.66 7.92 8.18
CA LYS A 150 -13.61 6.94 8.68
C LYS A 150 -13.41 5.62 7.97
N ILE A 151 -12.92 4.61 8.68
CA ILE A 151 -12.90 3.23 8.17
C ILE A 151 -14.34 2.73 8.14
N ILE A 152 -14.90 2.57 6.93
CA ILE A 152 -16.30 2.15 6.73
C ILE A 152 -16.42 0.66 6.42
N GLY A 153 -15.31 -0.01 6.08
CA GLY A 153 -15.21 -1.47 5.98
C GLY A 153 -13.76 -1.94 5.93
N GLN A 154 -13.49 -3.14 6.44
CA GLN A 154 -12.15 -3.73 6.40
C GLN A 154 -12.18 -5.26 6.28
N SER A 155 -11.06 -5.85 5.88
CA SER A 155 -10.91 -7.30 5.96
C SER A 155 -10.94 -7.74 7.43
N GLN A 156 -11.72 -8.78 7.70
CA GLN A 156 -11.82 -9.41 9.02
C GLN A 156 -10.77 -10.53 9.20
N ASP A 157 -10.05 -10.89 8.13
CA ASP A 157 -9.06 -11.96 8.12
C ASP A 157 -7.84 -11.62 7.25
N ASP A 158 -7.62 -12.34 6.14
CA ASP A 158 -6.49 -12.13 5.23
C ASP A 158 -6.70 -10.80 4.48
N ALA A 159 -5.63 -10.00 4.34
CA ALA A 159 -5.64 -8.91 3.38
C ALA A 159 -5.67 -9.45 1.94
N VAL A 160 -6.10 -8.63 0.98
CA VAL A 160 -6.16 -9.03 -0.43
C VAL A 160 -4.78 -9.41 -0.95
N GLY A 161 -3.74 -8.60 -0.69
CA GLY A 161 -2.37 -8.91 -1.12
C GLY A 161 -1.86 -10.22 -0.52
N GLU A 162 -2.08 -10.44 0.77
CA GLU A 162 -1.78 -11.71 1.44
C GLU A 162 -2.53 -12.90 0.82
N ALA A 163 -3.80 -12.73 0.42
CA ALA A 163 -4.56 -13.77 -0.26
C ALA A 163 -3.94 -14.11 -1.64
N PHE A 164 -3.50 -13.11 -2.40
CA PHE A 164 -2.74 -13.32 -3.64
C PHE A 164 -1.44 -14.10 -3.38
N ASP A 165 -0.67 -13.73 -2.36
CA ASP A 165 0.59 -14.41 -2.03
C ASP A 165 0.37 -15.87 -1.62
N LYS A 166 -0.65 -16.12 -0.79
CA LYS A 166 -1.00 -17.48 -0.35
C LYS A 166 -1.48 -18.34 -1.52
N VAL A 167 -2.33 -17.82 -2.41
CA VAL A 167 -2.80 -18.57 -3.59
C VAL A 167 -1.66 -18.80 -4.58
N ALA A 168 -0.80 -17.80 -4.81
CA ALA A 168 0.37 -17.96 -5.66
C ALA A 168 1.26 -19.12 -5.17
N LYS A 169 1.48 -19.21 -3.84
CA LYS A 169 2.21 -20.33 -3.24
C LYS A 169 1.55 -21.69 -3.48
N LEU A 170 0.22 -21.78 -3.43
CA LEU A 170 -0.52 -23.03 -3.75
C LEU A 170 -0.36 -23.44 -5.22
N LEU A 171 -0.06 -22.49 -6.11
CA LEU A 171 0.16 -22.73 -7.54
C LEU A 171 1.64 -22.88 -7.90
N ASP A 172 2.54 -22.99 -6.90
CA ASP A 172 4.00 -23.04 -7.05
C ASP A 172 4.61 -21.80 -7.74
N LEU A 173 4.03 -20.62 -7.50
CA LEU A 173 4.54 -19.35 -8.02
C LEU A 173 5.50 -18.68 -7.02
N PRO A 174 6.45 -17.85 -7.51
CA PRO A 174 7.41 -17.15 -6.64
C PRO A 174 6.73 -16.08 -5.78
N TYR A 175 7.36 -15.73 -4.67
CA TYR A 175 7.01 -14.59 -3.81
C TYR A 175 7.75 -13.30 -4.26
N PRO A 176 7.11 -12.11 -4.24
CA PRO A 176 5.69 -11.86 -3.96
C PRO A 176 4.78 -12.41 -5.07
N GLY A 177 3.63 -12.91 -4.67
CA GLY A 177 2.75 -13.76 -5.48
C GLY A 177 1.75 -13.02 -6.37
N GLY A 178 1.41 -11.76 -6.03
CA GLY A 178 0.47 -10.96 -6.82
C GLY A 178 0.84 -10.85 -8.32
N PRO A 179 2.01 -10.28 -8.68
CA PRO A 179 2.42 -10.13 -10.08
C PRO A 179 2.53 -11.44 -10.90
N PRO A 180 3.18 -12.53 -10.40
CA PRO A 180 3.24 -13.77 -11.16
C PRO A 180 1.86 -14.44 -11.30
N LEU A 181 0.98 -14.34 -10.28
CA LEU A 181 -0.39 -14.86 -10.38
C LEU A 181 -1.19 -14.11 -11.43
N GLU A 182 -1.10 -12.76 -11.45
CA GLU A 182 -1.75 -11.97 -12.49
C GLU A 182 -1.25 -12.33 -13.89
N LYS A 183 0.06 -12.49 -14.06
CA LYS A 183 0.64 -12.89 -15.34
C LYS A 183 0.10 -14.24 -15.80
N LEU A 184 0.02 -15.21 -14.89
CA LEU A 184 -0.52 -16.53 -15.16
C LEU A 184 -2.03 -16.48 -15.48
N ALA A 185 -2.80 -15.62 -14.81
CA ALA A 185 -4.23 -15.46 -15.03
C ALA A 185 -4.58 -14.99 -16.45
N LEU A 186 -3.67 -14.33 -17.17
CA LEU A 186 -3.87 -13.93 -18.57
C LEU A 186 -4.04 -15.12 -19.52
N GLU A 187 -3.54 -16.30 -19.14
CA GLU A 187 -3.60 -17.52 -19.94
C GLU A 187 -4.83 -18.38 -19.59
N GLY A 188 -5.61 -17.98 -18.57
CA GLY A 188 -6.73 -18.76 -18.04
C GLY A 188 -8.10 -18.17 -18.37
N ASP A 189 -9.13 -19.01 -18.27
CA ASP A 189 -10.52 -18.58 -18.32
C ASP A 189 -11.02 -18.27 -16.88
N PRO A 190 -11.41 -17.02 -16.56
CA PRO A 190 -11.90 -16.62 -15.24
C PRO A 190 -13.26 -17.24 -14.87
N LYS A 191 -13.89 -17.99 -15.76
CA LYS A 191 -15.16 -18.73 -15.52
C LYS A 191 -14.95 -20.22 -15.27
N SER A 192 -13.72 -20.70 -15.29
CA SER A 192 -13.42 -22.13 -15.15
C SER A 192 -13.79 -22.69 -13.77
N TYR A 193 -13.66 -21.88 -12.72
CA TYR A 193 -13.97 -22.25 -11.35
C TYR A 193 -14.88 -21.21 -10.70
N ASP A 194 -15.92 -21.66 -10.02
CA ASP A 194 -16.82 -20.77 -9.28
C ASP A 194 -16.38 -20.66 -7.81
N PHE A 195 -15.36 -19.85 -7.57
CA PHE A 195 -14.89 -19.59 -6.21
C PHE A 195 -15.86 -18.68 -5.43
N PRO A 196 -16.00 -18.85 -4.11
CA PRO A 196 -16.92 -18.02 -3.33
C PRO A 196 -16.49 -16.54 -3.34
N ARG A 197 -17.45 -15.63 -3.19
CA ARG A 197 -17.20 -14.20 -2.89
C ARG A 197 -17.67 -13.92 -1.46
N PRO A 198 -16.86 -14.22 -0.42
CA PRO A 198 -17.31 -14.14 0.96
C PRO A 198 -17.78 -12.73 1.31
N MET A 199 -18.83 -12.62 2.11
CA MET A 199 -19.43 -11.34 2.55
C MET A 199 -19.94 -10.43 1.43
N ILE A 200 -20.00 -10.86 0.16
CA ILE A 200 -20.48 -9.98 -0.94
C ILE A 200 -21.91 -9.46 -0.70
N HIS A 201 -22.75 -10.26 -0.06
CA HIS A 201 -24.14 -9.93 0.27
C HIS A 201 -24.34 -9.41 1.70
N SER A 202 -23.27 -9.21 2.49
CA SER A 202 -23.44 -8.63 3.84
C SER A 202 -23.88 -7.17 3.77
N ASP A 203 -24.62 -6.72 4.80
CA ASP A 203 -25.12 -5.34 4.88
C ASP A 203 -24.00 -4.32 5.18
N ASN A 204 -22.85 -4.79 5.66
CA ASN A 204 -21.66 -3.97 5.91
C ASN A 204 -20.67 -3.99 4.72
N LEU A 205 -19.66 -3.14 4.80
CA LEU A 205 -18.59 -3.02 3.81
C LEU A 205 -17.35 -3.88 4.16
N ASP A 206 -17.44 -4.71 5.20
CA ASP A 206 -16.37 -5.62 5.59
C ASP A 206 -16.15 -6.73 4.56
N MET A 207 -14.94 -7.26 4.54
CA MET A 207 -14.48 -8.27 3.59
C MET A 207 -13.92 -9.50 4.32
N SER A 208 -13.93 -10.64 3.64
CA SER A 208 -13.26 -11.87 4.10
C SER A 208 -12.67 -12.58 2.89
N LEU A 209 -11.39 -12.92 2.97
CA LEU A 209 -10.62 -13.53 1.89
C LEU A 209 -10.10 -14.93 2.31
N SER A 210 -10.07 -15.24 3.60
CA SER A 210 -9.61 -16.54 4.11
C SER A 210 -10.42 -17.72 3.58
N GLY A 211 -11.75 -17.56 3.46
CA GLY A 211 -12.66 -18.56 2.89
C GLY A 211 -12.42 -18.80 1.40
N LEU A 212 -12.12 -17.74 0.65
CA LEU A 212 -11.76 -17.82 -0.76
C LEU A 212 -10.44 -18.59 -0.96
N LYS A 213 -9.40 -18.27 -0.19
CA LYS A 213 -8.13 -19.02 -0.18
C LYS A 213 -8.37 -20.51 0.13
N THR A 214 -9.22 -20.81 1.10
CA THR A 214 -9.51 -22.19 1.52
C THR A 214 -10.21 -22.97 0.40
N ALA A 215 -11.14 -22.35 -0.32
CA ALA A 215 -11.78 -22.96 -1.49
C ALA A 215 -10.77 -23.28 -2.61
N VAL A 216 -9.81 -22.38 -2.85
CA VAL A 216 -8.71 -22.61 -3.81
C VAL A 216 -7.83 -23.79 -3.35
N LEU A 217 -7.46 -23.84 -2.07
CA LEU A 217 -6.68 -24.96 -1.51
C LEU A 217 -7.37 -26.31 -1.73
N TYR A 218 -8.67 -26.41 -1.47
CA TYR A 218 -9.41 -27.66 -1.71
C TYR A 218 -9.45 -28.03 -3.19
N THR A 219 -9.68 -27.05 -4.07
CA THR A 219 -9.67 -27.27 -5.52
C THR A 219 -8.31 -27.79 -6.00
N VAL A 220 -7.21 -27.20 -5.54
CA VAL A 220 -5.85 -27.64 -5.88
C VAL A 220 -5.59 -29.07 -5.38
N ASN A 221 -6.02 -29.41 -4.16
CA ASN A 221 -5.80 -30.74 -3.56
C ASN A 221 -6.58 -31.87 -4.25
N GLU A 222 -7.71 -31.57 -4.89
CA GLU A 222 -8.51 -32.56 -5.64
C GLU A 222 -7.92 -32.88 -7.02
N ILE A 223 -7.01 -32.04 -7.53
CA ILE A 223 -6.42 -32.18 -8.85
C ILE A 223 -5.10 -32.96 -8.77
N LYS A 224 -5.07 -34.15 -9.38
CA LYS A 224 -3.89 -35.03 -9.36
C LYS A 224 -2.67 -34.47 -10.09
N ASN A 225 -2.87 -33.70 -11.14
CA ASN A 225 -1.79 -33.10 -11.93
C ASN A 225 -2.14 -31.65 -12.24
N LEU A 226 -1.46 -30.72 -11.57
CA LEU A 226 -1.67 -29.28 -11.72
C LEU A 226 -0.85 -28.79 -12.93
N ASP A 227 -1.38 -29.03 -14.13
CA ASP A 227 -0.75 -28.53 -15.36
C ASP A 227 -0.88 -27.00 -15.50
N GLN A 228 -0.15 -26.43 -16.45
CA GLN A 228 -0.04 -24.98 -16.62
C GLN A 228 -1.42 -24.33 -16.87
N ILE A 229 -2.27 -24.93 -17.71
CA ILE A 229 -3.58 -24.38 -18.04
C ILE A 229 -4.55 -24.45 -16.84
N THR A 230 -4.47 -25.52 -16.05
CA THR A 230 -5.25 -25.65 -14.82
C THR A 230 -4.85 -24.59 -13.80
N LYS A 231 -3.54 -24.36 -13.61
CA LYS A 231 -3.03 -23.28 -12.76
C LYS A 231 -3.51 -21.91 -13.26
N ALA A 232 -3.48 -21.67 -14.57
CA ALA A 232 -3.97 -20.43 -15.17
C ALA A 232 -5.46 -20.20 -14.95
N ASN A 233 -6.28 -21.23 -15.14
CA ASN A 233 -7.73 -21.19 -14.90
C ASN A 233 -8.05 -20.91 -13.42
N ILE A 234 -7.33 -21.53 -12.48
CA ILE A 234 -7.47 -21.25 -11.05
C ILE A 234 -7.08 -19.81 -10.73
N ALA A 235 -5.93 -19.34 -11.23
CA ALA A 235 -5.46 -17.97 -11.03
C ALA A 235 -6.45 -16.93 -11.56
N ALA A 236 -6.96 -17.11 -12.78
CA ALA A 236 -7.95 -16.23 -13.40
C ALA A 236 -9.28 -16.22 -12.62
N SER A 237 -9.78 -17.39 -12.21
CA SER A 237 -11.03 -17.51 -11.46
C SER A 237 -10.91 -16.91 -10.06
N PHE A 238 -9.78 -17.09 -9.39
CA PHE A 238 -9.49 -16.46 -8.09
C PHE A 238 -9.43 -14.93 -8.22
N GLN A 239 -8.65 -14.42 -9.18
CA GLN A 239 -8.52 -12.99 -9.43
C GLN A 239 -9.88 -12.34 -9.75
N LYS A 240 -10.72 -13.04 -10.53
CA LYS A 240 -12.11 -12.62 -10.78
C LYS A 240 -12.94 -12.55 -9.50
N ALA A 241 -12.86 -13.56 -8.64
CA ALA A 241 -13.60 -13.58 -7.38
C ALA A 241 -13.20 -12.43 -6.44
N VAL A 242 -11.89 -12.14 -6.33
CA VAL A 242 -11.40 -10.98 -5.57
C VAL A 242 -11.93 -9.67 -6.17
N SER A 243 -11.80 -9.48 -7.48
CA SER A 243 -12.28 -8.27 -8.16
C SER A 243 -13.78 -8.05 -7.95
N ASP A 244 -14.58 -9.11 -8.09
CA ASP A 244 -16.03 -9.06 -7.86
C ASP A 244 -16.40 -8.61 -6.45
N LEU A 245 -15.69 -9.13 -5.44
CA LEU A 245 -15.88 -8.75 -4.05
C LEU A 245 -15.56 -7.26 -3.85
N LEU A 246 -14.40 -6.80 -4.31
CA LEU A 246 -13.96 -5.41 -4.15
C LEU A 246 -14.93 -4.42 -4.83
N ILE A 247 -15.36 -4.75 -6.05
CA ILE A 247 -16.30 -3.93 -6.81
C ILE A 247 -17.66 -3.87 -6.11
N ALA A 248 -18.18 -5.00 -5.63
CA ALA A 248 -19.45 -5.02 -4.92
C ALA A 248 -19.41 -4.15 -3.66
N LYS A 249 -18.29 -4.17 -2.94
CA LYS A 249 -18.10 -3.36 -1.73
C LYS A 249 -17.96 -1.87 -2.05
N ILE A 250 -17.24 -1.51 -3.11
CA ILE A 250 -17.11 -0.11 -3.51
C ILE A 250 -18.42 0.46 -4.06
N LYS A 251 -19.22 -0.33 -4.81
CA LYS A 251 -20.57 0.10 -5.21
C LYS A 251 -21.42 0.48 -3.98
N LYS A 252 -21.47 -0.39 -2.96
CA LYS A 252 -22.18 -0.09 -1.71
C LYS A 252 -21.60 1.12 -0.97
N ALA A 253 -20.27 1.32 -1.01
CA ALA A 253 -19.63 2.49 -0.41
C ALA A 253 -20.04 3.78 -1.13
N ILE A 254 -20.07 3.78 -2.46
CA ILE A 254 -20.54 4.91 -3.28
C ILE A 254 -22.00 5.24 -2.93
N ASP A 255 -22.88 4.23 -2.92
CA ASP A 255 -24.30 4.42 -2.63
C ASP A 255 -24.56 4.99 -1.23
N SER A 256 -23.76 4.57 -0.23
CA SER A 256 -23.94 5.01 1.16
C SER A 256 -23.32 6.37 1.49
N THR A 257 -22.34 6.82 0.70
CA THR A 257 -21.58 8.06 0.99
C THR A 257 -21.80 9.17 -0.04
N ASN A 258 -22.35 8.86 -1.22
CA ASN A 258 -22.52 9.74 -2.37
C ASN A 258 -21.22 10.40 -2.85
N ARG A 259 -20.05 9.77 -2.62
CA ARG A 259 -18.76 10.28 -3.09
C ARG A 259 -18.60 10.02 -4.58
N LYS A 260 -18.05 11.00 -5.29
CA LYS A 260 -17.80 10.93 -6.74
C LYS A 260 -16.38 10.52 -7.12
N ASP A 261 -15.43 10.75 -6.23
CA ASP A 261 -14.04 10.35 -6.43
C ASP A 261 -13.76 9.09 -5.62
N VAL A 262 -13.22 8.06 -6.29
CA VAL A 262 -12.77 6.80 -5.70
C VAL A 262 -11.29 6.62 -5.99
N ILE A 263 -10.50 6.45 -4.96
CA ILE A 263 -9.07 6.18 -5.05
C ILE A 263 -8.83 4.69 -4.76
N ILE A 264 -7.98 4.05 -5.54
CA ILE A 264 -7.48 2.70 -5.24
C ILE A 264 -5.97 2.77 -5.02
N ALA A 265 -5.54 2.49 -3.79
CA ALA A 265 -4.16 2.62 -3.34
C ALA A 265 -3.63 1.31 -2.74
N GLY A 266 -2.30 1.24 -2.55
CA GLY A 266 -1.60 0.05 -2.09
C GLY A 266 -1.18 -0.91 -3.21
N GLY A 267 -0.32 -1.87 -2.88
CA GLY A 267 0.35 -2.72 -3.89
C GLY A 267 -0.59 -3.50 -4.81
N VAL A 268 -1.78 -3.91 -4.33
CA VAL A 268 -2.76 -4.62 -5.17
C VAL A 268 -3.40 -3.69 -6.20
N ALA A 269 -3.39 -2.37 -5.97
CA ALA A 269 -3.85 -1.39 -6.95
C ALA A 269 -3.01 -1.42 -8.24
N ALA A 270 -1.83 -2.04 -8.25
CA ALA A 270 -1.04 -2.27 -9.45
C ALA A 270 -1.62 -3.33 -10.40
N ASN A 271 -2.58 -4.14 -9.93
CA ASN A 271 -3.18 -5.21 -10.71
C ASN A 271 -4.06 -4.66 -11.86
N LYS A 272 -3.62 -4.87 -13.09
CA LYS A 272 -4.25 -4.35 -14.31
C LYS A 272 -5.64 -4.92 -14.54
N PHE A 273 -5.88 -6.18 -14.17
CA PHE A 273 -7.22 -6.77 -14.27
C PHE A 273 -8.20 -6.01 -13.34
N ILE A 274 -7.86 -5.83 -12.07
CA ILE A 274 -8.66 -5.07 -11.10
C ILE A 274 -8.85 -3.63 -11.60
N ARG A 275 -7.80 -2.93 -12.06
CA ARG A 275 -7.93 -1.58 -12.65
C ARG A 275 -8.95 -1.55 -13.79
N SER A 276 -8.91 -2.54 -14.69
CA SER A 276 -9.81 -2.61 -15.84
C SER A 276 -11.26 -2.85 -15.42
N GLU A 277 -11.50 -3.64 -14.38
CA GLU A 277 -12.86 -3.91 -13.89
C GLU A 277 -13.44 -2.70 -13.15
N PHE A 278 -12.63 -1.98 -12.37
CA PHE A 278 -13.05 -0.75 -11.72
C PHE A 278 -13.24 0.41 -12.71
N LYS A 279 -12.48 0.46 -13.81
CA LYS A 279 -12.70 1.47 -14.86
C LYS A 279 -14.12 1.41 -15.45
N LYS A 280 -14.68 0.20 -15.56
CA LYS A 280 -16.07 -0.01 -16.01
C LYS A 280 -17.11 0.59 -15.06
N LEU A 281 -16.74 0.90 -13.80
CA LEU A 281 -17.64 1.55 -12.84
C LEU A 281 -17.85 3.03 -13.14
N GLU A 282 -16.87 3.71 -13.72
CA GLU A 282 -17.01 5.12 -14.10
C GLU A 282 -18.20 5.32 -15.05
N ASP A 283 -18.34 4.43 -16.03
CA ASP A 283 -19.43 4.47 -17.01
C ASP A 283 -20.81 4.23 -16.37
N THR A 284 -20.85 3.55 -15.22
CA THR A 284 -22.09 3.12 -14.57
C THR A 284 -22.53 4.05 -13.42
N PHE A 285 -21.60 4.70 -12.71
CA PHE A 285 -21.87 5.39 -11.44
C PHE A 285 -21.65 6.92 -11.42
N ASP A 286 -21.36 7.59 -12.55
CA ASP A 286 -20.99 9.03 -12.57
C ASP A 286 -19.91 9.37 -11.53
N ILE A 287 -18.92 8.48 -11.44
CA ILE A 287 -17.74 8.59 -10.57
C ILE A 287 -16.47 8.72 -11.40
N LYS A 288 -15.39 9.13 -10.76
CA LYS A 288 -14.02 9.02 -11.26
C LYS A 288 -13.22 8.06 -10.38
N VAL A 289 -12.45 7.19 -11.02
CA VAL A 289 -11.58 6.24 -10.31
C VAL A 289 -10.12 6.59 -10.59
N TYR A 290 -9.38 6.87 -9.53
CA TYR A 290 -7.95 7.21 -9.59
C TYR A 290 -7.10 6.05 -9.11
N TYR A 291 -5.97 5.90 -9.77
CA TYR A 291 -4.92 4.96 -9.39
C TYR A 291 -3.60 5.71 -9.43
N PRO A 292 -2.74 5.58 -8.42
CA PRO A 292 -1.39 6.08 -8.54
C PRO A 292 -0.66 5.37 -9.68
N ASP A 293 0.40 5.99 -10.20
CA ASP A 293 1.36 5.30 -11.05
C ASP A 293 1.84 4.04 -10.36
N LEU A 294 2.22 3.02 -11.15
CA LEU A 294 2.62 1.72 -10.61
C LEU A 294 3.77 1.83 -9.62
N LYS A 295 4.68 2.81 -9.81
CA LYS A 295 5.80 3.07 -8.90
C LYS A 295 5.38 3.63 -7.54
N TYR A 296 4.18 4.20 -7.43
CA TYR A 296 3.63 4.79 -6.20
C TYR A 296 2.55 3.91 -5.54
N CYS A 297 2.20 2.76 -6.14
CA CYS A 297 1.29 1.79 -5.51
C CYS A 297 1.94 1.04 -4.35
N GLY A 298 3.23 0.71 -4.47
CA GLY A 298 4.00 0.03 -3.42
C GLY A 298 4.55 0.98 -2.37
N ASP A 299 5.26 0.44 -1.38
CA ASP A 299 5.87 1.25 -0.33
C ASP A 299 6.98 2.14 -0.91
N ASN A 300 6.84 3.44 -0.70
CA ASN A 300 7.75 4.45 -1.24
C ASN A 300 7.82 5.65 -0.29
N ALA A 301 8.90 6.41 -0.34
CA ALA A 301 9.03 7.60 0.48
C ALA A 301 8.39 8.86 -0.13
N SER A 302 7.99 8.82 -1.41
CA SER A 302 7.35 9.94 -2.09
C SER A 302 6.01 10.27 -1.43
N MET A 303 5.23 9.24 -1.05
CA MET A 303 4.00 9.41 -0.29
C MET A 303 4.22 10.00 1.10
N ILE A 304 5.33 9.65 1.76
CA ILE A 304 5.67 10.13 3.11
C ILE A 304 6.14 11.59 3.05
N ALA A 305 6.99 11.92 2.07
CA ALA A 305 7.42 13.29 1.82
C ALA A 305 6.23 14.20 1.48
N PHE A 306 5.29 13.71 0.67
CA PHE A 306 4.09 14.44 0.30
C PHE A 306 3.19 14.74 1.49
N VAL A 307 2.84 13.74 2.31
CA VAL A 307 2.04 13.97 3.54
C VAL A 307 2.75 14.92 4.50
N GLY A 308 4.07 14.74 4.68
CA GLY A 308 4.88 15.65 5.49
C GLY A 308 4.87 17.09 4.97
N SER A 309 4.88 17.29 3.65
CA SER A 309 4.83 18.63 3.05
C SER A 309 3.53 19.39 3.34
N MET A 310 2.44 18.67 3.65
CA MET A 310 1.15 19.23 4.07
C MET A 310 1.10 19.56 5.55
N MET A 311 2.22 19.42 6.27
CA MET A 311 2.34 19.72 7.68
C MET A 311 3.35 20.85 7.88
N SER A 312 3.20 21.58 8.98
CA SER A 312 4.11 22.67 9.34
C SER A 312 4.37 22.64 10.84
N PRO A 313 5.03 21.59 11.37
CA PRO A 313 5.30 21.51 12.79
C PRO A 313 6.35 22.53 13.21
N THR A 314 6.30 22.94 14.47
CA THR A 314 7.42 23.62 15.11
C THR A 314 8.53 22.62 15.43
N LYS A 315 9.79 23.05 15.29
CA LYS A 315 10.95 22.27 15.73
C LYS A 315 10.82 21.89 17.22
N LYS A 316 11.15 20.65 17.57
CA LYS A 316 11.29 20.18 18.96
C LYS A 316 12.77 20.03 19.32
N GLU A 317 13.11 20.27 20.59
CA GLU A 317 14.49 20.13 21.09
C GLU A 317 14.79 18.73 21.61
N ASN A 318 13.78 18.00 22.09
CA ASN A 318 13.90 16.63 22.59
C ASN A 318 12.92 15.73 21.85
N TYR A 319 13.45 14.70 21.19
CA TYR A 319 12.66 13.67 20.53
C TYR A 319 12.50 12.46 21.45
N THR A 320 11.25 12.06 21.69
CA THR A 320 10.91 10.73 22.19
C THR A 320 10.41 9.89 21.04
N SER A 321 10.68 8.59 21.06
CA SER A 321 10.16 7.67 20.03
C SER A 321 8.64 7.81 19.90
N GLN A 322 8.19 7.92 18.66
CA GLN A 322 6.77 7.95 18.27
C GLN A 322 6.37 6.65 17.54
N VAL A 323 7.28 5.67 17.40
CA VAL A 323 7.03 4.46 16.63
C VAL A 323 5.85 3.68 17.20
N ARG A 324 4.93 3.33 16.30
CA ARG A 324 3.72 2.58 16.60
C ARG A 324 3.55 1.44 15.60
N ALA A 325 3.97 0.23 15.99
CA ALA A 325 3.79 -0.97 15.15
C ALA A 325 2.32 -1.18 14.71
N ARG A 326 1.38 -0.76 15.56
CA ARG A 326 -0.05 -0.63 15.24
C ARG A 326 -0.48 0.82 15.42
N TRP A 327 -0.94 1.41 14.33
CA TRP A 327 -1.43 2.79 14.31
C TRP A 327 -2.65 2.88 13.39
N PRO A 328 -3.86 2.70 13.94
CA PRO A 328 -5.11 2.86 13.20
C PRO A 328 -5.24 4.28 12.61
N LEU A 329 -5.82 4.38 11.41
CA LEU A 329 -6.01 5.65 10.69
C LEU A 329 -6.97 6.60 11.43
N ASP A 330 -7.97 6.05 12.11
CA ASP A 330 -9.00 6.78 12.85
C ASP A 330 -8.51 7.37 14.19
N GLU A 331 -7.26 7.08 14.57
CA GLU A 331 -6.60 7.71 15.72
C GLU A 331 -5.77 8.96 15.33
N LEU A 332 -5.69 9.29 14.04
CA LEU A 332 -5.00 10.49 13.58
C LEU A 332 -5.74 11.74 14.06
N ASN A 333 -5.00 12.65 14.68
CA ASN A 333 -5.50 13.93 15.16
C ASN A 333 -4.41 14.97 14.86
N TYR A 334 -4.76 15.98 14.05
CA TYR A 334 -3.88 17.11 13.69
C TYR A 334 -4.33 18.40 14.33
#